data_AF-A0AAD8BBL6-F1
#
_entry.id   AF-A0AAD8BBL6-F1
#
_cell.length_a   1.000
_cell.length_b   1.000
_cell.length_c   1.000
_cell.angle_alpha   90.00
_cell.angle_beta   90.00
_cell.angle_gamma   90.00
#
_symmetry.space_group_name_H-M   'P 1'
#
loop_
_entity.id
_entity.type
_entity.pdbx_description
1 polymer ?
#
loop_
_entity_poly.entity_id
_entity_poly.type
_entity_poly.pdbx_seq_one_letter_code
_entity_poly.pdbx_strand_id
1 'polypeptide(L)'
;MDEPMEASYNNPGLDGVQHQGQQQVEQVLLGHRDQHTFGNSVNMNVDLATPSPASSHPGIASDDTNITKPHFTPLLRPGSMVMMTLTEEDYEVQYWPKLKNAIDHLLNIKPGAYIPISYEQMYSCVYKCVCKQFSERLYNDLLNHLTSHMEYLNQELRKHEGETIPYIETFSFLMHQYLQALSGIVPIFNYMNRFYVENKLKTDLNEELRKLFCLKVVDVHIGNLIKMLDEVSAVPFAISPPTMASVMKNLYALNEGYSKLNPALFSRYLPNILPPTDPAYLDQYAQEARTVQQHIASMEFSHRNLHFCDSQWCATVDVVTYFPQLG
;
A
#
# COMPACT_ATOMS: atom_id res chain seq x y z
N MET A 1 35.16 -51.70 0.56
CA MET A 1 35.33 -52.33 1.88
C MET A 1 36.18 -51.37 2.70
N ASP A 2 35.85 -51.27 3.98
CA ASP A 2 36.41 -50.39 5.03
C ASP A 2 35.70 -49.05 5.26
N GLU A 3 34.57 -49.15 5.97
CA GLU A 3 34.13 -48.18 6.99
C GLU A 3 35.09 -48.20 8.19
N PRO A 4 35.05 -47.14 9.04
CA PRO A 4 34.77 -47.44 10.44
C PRO A 4 33.72 -46.53 11.11
N MET A 5 33.00 -47.17 12.04
CA MET A 5 32.01 -46.65 12.97
C MET A 5 32.56 -45.73 14.06
N GLU A 6 31.62 -44.89 14.52
CA GLU A 6 31.43 -44.19 15.80
C GLU A 6 32.36 -44.40 17.01
N ALA A 7 32.58 -43.31 17.74
CA ALA A 7 32.52 -43.32 19.20
C ALA A 7 32.03 -41.97 19.76
N SER A 8 30.87 -42.01 20.40
CA SER A 8 30.33 -40.96 21.28
C SER A 8 31.12 -40.90 22.59
N TYR A 9 31.36 -39.70 23.12
CA TYR A 9 31.60 -39.48 24.55
C TYR A 9 30.85 -38.25 25.05
N ASN A 10 29.82 -38.51 25.86
CA ASN A 10 29.26 -37.57 26.82
C ASN A 10 30.27 -37.31 27.94
N ASN A 11 30.32 -36.07 28.45
CA ASN A 11 30.63 -35.82 29.86
C ASN A 11 29.81 -34.63 30.39
N PRO A 12 29.34 -34.67 31.65
CA PRO A 12 28.32 -33.79 32.20
C PRO A 12 28.90 -32.56 32.90
N GLY A 13 28.01 -31.62 33.20
CA GLY A 13 28.32 -30.25 33.61
C GLY A 13 28.82 -30.03 35.02
N LEU A 14 29.08 -28.74 35.28
CA LEU A 14 29.14 -28.11 36.60
C LEU A 14 28.62 -26.68 36.47
N ASP A 15 27.43 -26.52 37.04
CA ASP A 15 26.91 -25.43 37.88
C ASP A 15 27.38 -23.98 37.65
N GLY A 16 26.40 -23.14 37.25
CA GLY A 16 25.62 -22.40 38.24
C GLY A 16 26.19 -21.07 38.75
N VAL A 17 25.50 -19.97 38.45
CA VAL A 17 24.80 -19.07 39.40
C VAL A 17 24.19 -17.87 38.63
N GLN A 18 22.85 -17.87 38.52
CA GLN A 18 21.84 -16.80 38.76
C GLN A 18 22.16 -15.31 38.46
N HIS A 19 21.21 -14.42 38.11
CA HIS A 19 19.83 -14.44 37.60
C HIS A 19 19.46 -12.96 37.30
N GLN A 20 18.36 -12.73 36.56
CA GLN A 20 17.54 -11.49 36.47
C GLN A 20 18.00 -10.33 35.58
N GLY A 21 17.19 -10.06 34.54
CA GLY A 21 17.10 -8.74 33.91
C GLY A 21 16.56 -8.75 32.48
N GLN A 22 15.26 -8.44 32.33
CA GLN A 22 14.63 -7.87 31.13
C GLN A 22 14.22 -8.82 29.97
N GLN A 23 13.13 -9.56 30.22
CA GLN A 23 12.02 -9.60 29.26
C GLN A 23 11.23 -8.29 29.40
N GLN A 24 11.29 -7.43 28.39
CA GLN A 24 10.34 -6.36 28.03
C GLN A 24 11.02 -5.48 26.98
N VAL A 25 10.64 -5.58 25.71
CA VAL A 25 10.15 -4.50 24.82
C VAL A 25 9.82 -5.17 23.48
N GLU A 26 8.68 -5.87 23.42
CA GLU A 26 8.04 -6.26 22.16
C GLU A 26 6.54 -5.98 22.34
N GLN A 27 6.15 -4.71 22.22
CA GLN A 27 4.77 -4.22 22.06
C GLN A 27 4.73 -2.69 22.12
N VAL A 28 5.09 -1.98 21.04
CA VAL A 28 4.52 -0.67 20.68
C VAL A 28 4.78 -0.43 19.18
N LEU A 29 3.81 -0.68 18.30
CA LEU A 29 3.40 0.19 17.16
C LEU A 29 2.40 -0.50 16.19
N LEU A 30 1.41 -1.23 16.69
CA LEU A 30 0.20 -1.56 15.93
C LEU A 30 -1.02 -1.39 16.83
N GLY A 31 -1.63 -0.22 16.77
CA GLY A 31 -2.86 0.07 17.49
C GLY A 31 -3.26 1.51 17.31
N HIS A 32 -4.10 1.78 16.32
CA HIS A 32 -5.25 2.70 16.39
C HIS A 32 -6.28 2.15 15.41
N ARG A 33 -7.12 1.25 15.93
CA ARG A 33 -8.34 0.77 15.30
C ARG A 33 -9.47 1.29 16.19
N ASP A 34 -10.02 2.44 15.85
CA ASP A 34 -11.17 2.99 16.55
C ASP A 34 -12.43 2.20 16.15
N GLN A 35 -12.87 1.34 17.06
CA GLN A 35 -14.25 0.92 17.19
C GLN A 35 -14.94 1.90 18.14
N HIS A 36 -15.91 2.68 17.64
CA HIS A 36 -16.91 3.32 18.49
C HIS A 36 -18.24 2.57 18.36
N THR A 37 -18.68 2.06 19.50
CA THR A 37 -19.93 1.33 19.73
C THR A 37 -21.10 2.31 19.88
N PHE A 38 -22.22 1.92 19.25
CA PHE A 38 -23.64 2.26 19.41
C PHE A 38 -24.11 3.19 20.55
N GLY A 39 -25.04 4.08 20.18
CA GLY A 39 -26.21 4.41 21.01
C GLY A 39 -26.84 5.79 20.74
N ASN A 40 -27.86 5.88 19.87
CA ASN A 40 -29.11 6.54 20.25
C ASN A 40 -30.26 6.29 19.26
N SER A 41 -31.39 5.90 19.84
CA SER A 41 -32.72 5.77 19.24
C SER A 41 -33.23 7.06 18.63
N VAL A 42 -33.86 6.98 17.45
CA VAL A 42 -35.16 7.60 17.22
C VAL A 42 -36.03 6.63 16.41
N ASN A 43 -37.18 6.34 16.97
CA ASN A 43 -38.23 5.46 16.47
C ASN A 43 -39.31 6.34 15.82
N MET A 44 -39.77 6.04 14.61
CA MET A 44 -41.13 6.36 14.16
C MET A 44 -41.63 5.30 13.16
N ASN A 45 -42.73 4.66 13.56
CA ASN A 45 -43.63 3.76 12.84
C ASN A 45 -44.06 4.30 11.46
N VAL A 46 -44.40 3.39 10.53
CA VAL A 46 -45.76 3.11 9.99
C VAL A 46 -45.62 1.80 9.16
N ASP A 47 -46.07 0.62 9.59
CA ASP A 47 -47.43 0.05 9.68
C ASP A 47 -47.80 -0.88 8.50
N LEU A 48 -48.34 -2.04 8.89
CA LEU A 48 -49.45 -2.78 8.29
C LEU A 48 -49.28 -3.87 7.18
N ALA A 49 -49.62 -5.08 7.64
CA ALA A 49 -50.47 -6.13 7.04
C ALA A 49 -49.87 -7.28 6.20
N THR A 50 -49.57 -8.37 6.90
CA THR A 50 -49.95 -9.76 6.55
C THR A 50 -51.44 -10.02 6.83
N PRO A 51 -52.10 -10.91 6.07
CA PRO A 51 -53.26 -11.63 6.58
C PRO A 51 -53.16 -13.16 6.45
N SER A 52 -53.47 -13.83 7.55
CA SER A 52 -54.16 -15.13 7.65
C SER A 52 -54.82 -15.14 9.03
N PRO A 53 -56.04 -15.66 9.21
CA PRO A 53 -56.18 -17.11 9.39
C PRO A 53 -57.50 -17.73 8.90
N ALA A 54 -57.52 -19.05 9.01
CA ALA A 54 -58.55 -20.01 8.69
C ALA A 54 -59.86 -19.89 9.49
N SER A 55 -60.93 -20.46 8.93
CA SER A 55 -62.14 -20.89 9.63
C SER A 55 -62.61 -22.25 9.10
N SER A 56 -63.34 -22.96 9.95
CA SER A 56 -63.51 -24.42 10.00
C SER A 56 -64.95 -24.88 9.77
N HIS A 57 -65.13 -25.93 8.92
CA HIS A 57 -66.13 -27.04 8.90
C HIS A 57 -67.66 -26.75 8.98
N PRO A 58 -68.59 -27.73 8.75
CA PRO A 58 -68.47 -29.16 8.34
C PRO A 58 -69.45 -29.63 7.22
N GLY A 59 -69.35 -30.89 6.76
CA GLY A 59 -70.53 -31.64 6.29
C GLY A 59 -70.39 -32.76 5.25
N ILE A 60 -70.44 -34.01 5.73
CA ILE A 60 -71.17 -35.18 5.18
C ILE A 60 -70.50 -36.08 4.11
N ALA A 61 -70.56 -37.38 4.44
CA ALA A 61 -70.12 -38.62 3.80
C ALA A 61 -70.56 -38.87 2.35
N SER A 62 -69.77 -39.65 1.58
CA SER A 62 -70.02 -41.07 1.28
C SER A 62 -69.07 -41.65 0.20
N ASP A 63 -68.60 -42.86 0.49
CA ASP A 63 -68.28 -44.03 -0.35
C ASP A 63 -67.34 -44.04 -1.58
N ASP A 64 -66.73 -45.23 -1.69
CA ASP A 64 -66.18 -45.94 -2.86
C ASP A 64 -64.76 -45.68 -3.40
N THR A 65 -63.87 -46.58 -2.94
CA THR A 65 -62.97 -47.44 -3.73
C THR A 65 -62.64 -47.06 -5.19
N ASN A 66 -61.39 -46.65 -5.45
CA ASN A 66 -60.59 -47.30 -6.49
C ASN A 66 -59.08 -47.04 -6.37
N ILE A 67 -58.33 -48.14 -6.33
CA ILE A 67 -56.87 -48.20 -6.37
C ILE A 67 -56.42 -47.90 -7.80
N THR A 68 -55.74 -46.77 -8.02
CA THR A 68 -54.97 -46.56 -9.26
C THR A 68 -53.56 -46.09 -8.91
N LYS A 69 -52.59 -46.95 -9.15
CA LYS A 69 -51.15 -46.70 -9.01
C LYS A 69 -50.74 -45.49 -9.88
N PRO A 70 -50.03 -44.47 -9.37
CA PRO A 70 -49.40 -43.50 -10.22
C PRO A 70 -48.14 -44.12 -10.86
N HIS A 71 -48.23 -44.29 -12.17
CA HIS A 71 -47.14 -44.67 -13.06
C HIS A 71 -46.08 -43.55 -13.06
N PHE A 72 -44.98 -43.75 -12.35
CA PHE A 72 -43.80 -42.89 -12.40
C PHE A 72 -43.12 -43.04 -13.77
N THR A 73 -43.48 -42.20 -14.73
CA THR A 73 -42.59 -41.85 -15.84
C THR A 73 -41.60 -40.80 -15.35
N PRO A 74 -40.28 -41.03 -15.38
CA PRO A 74 -39.34 -39.94 -15.23
C PRO A 74 -39.44 -39.09 -16.49
N LEU A 75 -40.17 -37.98 -16.39
CA LEU A 75 -40.04 -36.87 -17.32
C LEU A 75 -38.60 -36.39 -17.21
N LEU A 76 -37.76 -36.90 -18.10
CA LEU A 76 -36.56 -36.20 -18.54
C LEU A 76 -37.04 -34.86 -19.09
N ARG A 77 -37.11 -33.88 -18.19
CA ARG A 77 -37.13 -32.47 -18.56
C ARG A 77 -35.82 -32.31 -19.34
N PRO A 78 -35.83 -31.98 -20.63
CA PRO A 78 -34.66 -31.38 -21.24
C PRO A 78 -34.52 -30.07 -20.49
N GLY A 79 -33.73 -30.10 -19.42
CA GLY A 79 -33.19 -28.89 -18.84
C GLY A 79 -32.58 -28.17 -20.01
N SER A 80 -33.15 -27.03 -20.34
CA SER A 80 -32.55 -26.02 -21.17
C SER A 80 -31.22 -25.67 -20.51
N MET A 81 -30.20 -26.51 -20.73
CA MET A 81 -28.79 -26.19 -20.53
C MET A 81 -28.35 -25.32 -21.70
N VAL A 82 -29.16 -24.32 -22.04
CA VAL A 82 -28.63 -23.13 -22.69
C VAL A 82 -27.95 -22.39 -21.55
N MET A 83 -26.75 -22.85 -21.19
CA MET A 83 -25.78 -21.94 -20.61
C MET A 83 -25.76 -20.78 -21.59
N MET A 84 -26.38 -19.64 -21.25
CA MET A 84 -26.25 -18.38 -21.99
C MET A 84 -24.76 -18.24 -22.23
N THR A 85 -24.32 -18.61 -23.42
CA THR A 85 -22.92 -18.73 -23.74
C THR A 85 -22.54 -17.28 -23.90
N LEU A 86 -21.79 -16.74 -22.94
CA LEU A 86 -21.24 -15.42 -23.13
C LEU A 86 -20.40 -15.55 -24.39
N THR A 87 -20.83 -14.86 -25.43
CA THR A 87 -20.10 -14.88 -26.69
C THR A 87 -18.84 -14.05 -26.55
N GLU A 88 -17.87 -14.28 -27.42
CA GLU A 88 -16.66 -13.48 -27.44
C GLU A 88 -16.98 -12.00 -27.70
N GLU A 89 -17.99 -11.76 -28.53
CA GLU A 89 -18.54 -10.45 -28.83
C GLU A 89 -19.16 -9.77 -27.59
N ASP A 90 -19.90 -10.51 -26.76
CA ASP A 90 -20.46 -9.95 -25.52
C ASP A 90 -19.34 -9.49 -24.58
N TYR A 91 -18.28 -10.30 -24.44
CA TYR A 91 -17.12 -9.95 -23.62
C TYR A 91 -16.48 -8.64 -24.10
N GLU A 92 -16.18 -8.55 -25.39
CA GLU A 92 -15.48 -7.39 -26.00
C GLU A 92 -16.31 -6.12 -26.02
N VAL A 93 -17.62 -6.22 -26.25
CA VAL A 93 -18.49 -5.05 -26.45
C VAL A 93 -19.14 -4.60 -25.14
N GLN A 94 -19.47 -5.53 -24.23
CA GLN A 94 -20.30 -5.22 -23.06
C GLN A 94 -19.56 -5.25 -21.72
N TYR A 95 -18.66 -6.22 -21.52
CA TYR A 95 -18.06 -6.46 -20.20
C TYR A 95 -16.69 -5.79 -20.07
N TRP A 96 -15.76 -6.11 -20.97
CA TRP A 96 -14.39 -5.58 -20.91
C TRP A 96 -14.36 -4.05 -20.95
N PRO A 97 -15.10 -3.33 -21.83
CA PRO A 97 -15.05 -1.87 -21.84
C PRO A 97 -15.51 -1.23 -20.52
N LYS A 98 -16.49 -1.82 -19.83
CA LYS A 98 -16.94 -1.33 -18.52
C LYS A 98 -15.85 -1.47 -17.47
N LEU A 99 -15.20 -2.64 -17.42
CA LEU A 99 -14.09 -2.90 -16.51
C LEU A 99 -12.91 -1.99 -16.82
N LYS A 100 -12.52 -1.89 -18.09
CA LYS A 100 -11.46 -1.01 -18.57
C LYS A 100 -11.71 0.44 -18.18
N ASN A 101 -12.92 0.96 -18.40
CA ASN A 101 -13.26 2.34 -18.01
C ASN A 101 -13.19 2.56 -16.49
N ALA A 102 -13.63 1.58 -15.69
CA ALA A 102 -13.49 1.65 -14.24
C ALA A 102 -12.01 1.65 -13.82
N ILE A 103 -11.17 0.82 -14.45
CA ILE A 103 -9.71 0.83 -14.23
C ILE A 103 -9.10 2.17 -14.62
N ASP A 104 -9.47 2.72 -15.78
CA ASP A 104 -8.99 4.03 -16.24
C ASP A 104 -9.35 5.14 -15.25
N HIS A 105 -10.55 5.11 -14.69
CA HIS A 105 -10.93 6.03 -13.63
C HIS A 105 -10.09 5.82 -12.36
N LEU A 106 -9.81 4.57 -11.97
CA LEU A 106 -8.99 4.25 -10.81
C LEU A 106 -7.53 4.67 -10.96
N LEU A 107 -6.99 4.60 -12.18
CA LEU A 107 -5.60 4.99 -12.46
C LEU A 107 -5.42 6.51 -12.49
N ASN A 108 -6.45 7.27 -12.86
CA ASN A 108 -6.36 8.72 -13.05
C ASN A 108 -6.97 9.54 -11.89
N ILE A 109 -7.21 8.91 -10.74
CA ILE A 109 -7.82 9.58 -9.58
C ILE A 109 -6.91 10.70 -9.09
N LYS A 110 -7.48 11.89 -8.92
CA LYS A 110 -6.82 12.97 -8.18
C LYS A 110 -7.08 12.82 -6.68
N PRO A 111 -6.09 13.07 -5.81
CA PRO A 111 -6.30 13.05 -4.37
C PRO A 111 -7.50 13.91 -3.95
N GLY A 112 -8.44 13.34 -3.20
CA GLY A 112 -9.65 14.02 -2.74
C GLY A 112 -10.84 14.03 -3.72
N ALA A 113 -10.69 13.47 -4.93
CA ALA A 113 -11.80 13.33 -5.86
C ALA A 113 -12.67 12.10 -5.52
N TYR A 114 -13.99 12.27 -5.57
CA TYR A 114 -14.95 11.17 -5.52
C TYR A 114 -15.15 10.56 -6.91
N ILE A 115 -15.28 9.24 -6.98
CA ILE A 115 -15.52 8.54 -8.24
C ILE A 115 -16.78 7.69 -8.09
N PRO A 116 -17.75 7.85 -8.99
CA PRO A 116 -18.92 6.99 -9.04
C PRO A 116 -18.56 5.65 -9.71
N ILE A 117 -17.80 4.79 -9.03
CA ILE A 117 -17.65 3.38 -9.43
C ILE A 117 -18.56 2.53 -8.55
N SER A 118 -19.48 1.81 -9.19
CA SER A 118 -20.22 0.75 -8.51
C SER A 118 -19.36 -0.52 -8.46
N TYR A 119 -18.70 -0.74 -7.32
CA TYR A 119 -17.90 -1.96 -7.09
C TYR A 119 -18.72 -3.23 -7.26
N GLU A 120 -19.99 -3.21 -6.87
CA GLU A 120 -20.91 -4.34 -7.04
C GLU A 120 -21.13 -4.68 -8.52
N GLN A 121 -21.36 -3.67 -9.37
CA GLN A 121 -21.53 -3.88 -10.80
C GLN A 121 -20.24 -4.38 -11.46
N MET A 122 -19.09 -3.79 -11.10
CA MET A 122 -17.80 -4.20 -11.66
C MET A 122 -17.45 -5.63 -11.24
N TYR A 123 -17.60 -5.96 -9.95
CA TYR A 123 -17.43 -7.32 -9.44
C TYR A 123 -18.38 -8.31 -10.13
N SER A 124 -19.64 -7.94 -10.34
CA SER A 124 -20.61 -8.77 -11.08
C SER A 124 -20.19 -9.02 -12.52
N CYS A 125 -19.56 -8.05 -13.18
CA CYS A 125 -19.00 -8.23 -14.52
C CYS A 125 -17.85 -9.24 -14.52
N VAL A 126 -16.90 -9.11 -13.58
CA VAL A 126 -15.79 -10.07 -13.42
C VAL A 126 -16.32 -11.47 -13.14
N TYR A 127 -17.26 -11.63 -12.21
CA TYR A 127 -17.86 -12.91 -11.88
C TYR A 127 -18.45 -13.60 -13.13
N LYS A 128 -19.25 -12.87 -13.92
CA LYS A 128 -19.84 -13.39 -15.16
C LYS A 128 -18.78 -13.80 -16.17
N CYS A 129 -17.73 -13.01 -16.36
CA CYS A 129 -16.63 -13.36 -17.27
C CYS A 129 -15.94 -14.67 -16.82
N VAL A 130 -15.61 -14.77 -15.53
CA VAL A 130 -14.93 -15.96 -14.97
C VAL A 130 -15.80 -17.21 -15.06
N CYS A 131 -17.08 -17.15 -14.68
CA CYS A 131 -18.00 -18.30 -14.77
C CYS A 131 -18.20 -18.81 -16.20
N LYS A 132 -17.95 -17.95 -17.20
CA LYS A 132 -18.08 -18.27 -18.62
C LYS A 132 -16.74 -18.63 -19.27
N GLN A 133 -15.73 -18.98 -18.47
CA GLN A 133 -14.39 -19.42 -18.91
C GLN A 133 -13.51 -18.35 -19.55
N PHE A 134 -13.83 -17.06 -19.40
CA PHE A 134 -12.98 -15.95 -19.88
C PHE A 134 -11.92 -15.50 -18.86
N SER A 135 -11.61 -16.32 -17.84
CA SER A 135 -10.71 -15.95 -16.74
C SER A 135 -9.28 -15.61 -17.20
N GLU A 136 -8.70 -16.44 -18.06
CA GLU A 136 -7.35 -16.24 -18.60
C GLU A 136 -7.29 -15.02 -19.52
N ARG A 137 -8.27 -14.89 -20.42
CA ARG A 137 -8.40 -13.72 -21.29
C ARG A 137 -8.54 -12.43 -20.50
N LEU A 138 -9.41 -12.42 -19.49
CA LEU A 138 -9.61 -11.26 -18.62
C LEU A 138 -8.35 -10.86 -17.85
N TYR A 139 -7.60 -11.84 -17.36
CA TYR A 139 -6.30 -11.60 -16.72
C TYR A 139 -5.31 -10.96 -17.71
N ASN A 140 -5.16 -11.53 -18.91
CA ASN A 140 -4.24 -11.00 -19.92
C ASN A 140 -4.64 -9.58 -20.37
N ASP A 141 -5.93 -9.32 -20.57
CA ASP A 141 -6.44 -8.01 -20.95
C ASP A 141 -6.19 -6.96 -19.85
N LEU A 142 -6.35 -7.33 -18.57
CA LEU A 142 -5.97 -6.50 -17.43
C LEU A 142 -4.49 -6.16 -17.43
N LEU A 143 -3.62 -7.15 -17.60
CA LEU A 143 -2.17 -6.95 -17.63
C LEU A 143 -1.73 -6.08 -18.82
N ASN A 144 -2.30 -6.32 -20.01
CA ASN A 144 -2.02 -5.55 -21.21
C ASN A 144 -2.46 -4.09 -21.07
N HIS A 145 -3.64 -3.86 -20.49
CA HIS A 145 -4.15 -2.51 -20.24
C HIS A 145 -3.28 -1.74 -19.25
N LEU A 146 -2.88 -2.39 -18.15
CA LEU A 146 -1.96 -1.79 -17.18
C LEU A 146 -0.56 -1.57 -17.75
N THR A 147 -0.06 -2.48 -18.59
CA THR A 147 1.20 -2.30 -19.32
C THR A 147 1.14 -1.06 -20.23
N SER A 148 0.03 -0.88 -20.96
CA SER A 148 -0.18 0.30 -21.80
C SER A 148 -0.20 1.59 -20.97
N HIS A 149 -0.81 1.56 -19.78
CA HIS A 149 -0.76 2.69 -18.86
C HIS A 149 0.66 2.98 -18.35
N MET A 150 1.47 1.95 -18.09
CA MET A 150 2.87 2.10 -17.68
C MET A 150 3.73 2.75 -18.78
N GLU A 151 3.42 2.52 -20.06
CA GLU A 151 4.07 3.24 -21.16
C GLU A 151 3.78 4.74 -21.10
N TYR A 152 2.53 5.13 -20.79
CA TYR A 152 2.19 6.52 -20.53
C TYR A 152 2.95 7.09 -19.33
N LEU A 153 3.04 6.36 -18.21
CA LEU A 153 3.80 6.80 -17.03
C LEU A 153 5.29 7.03 -17.37
N ASN A 154 5.88 6.13 -18.16
CA ASN A 154 7.25 6.27 -18.64
C ASN A 154 7.44 7.51 -19.51
N GLN A 155 6.49 7.81 -20.39
CA GLN A 155 6.54 9.03 -21.21
C GLN A 155 6.43 10.29 -20.34
N GLU A 156 5.55 10.27 -19.33
CA GLU A 156 5.38 11.39 -18.41
C GLU A 156 6.66 11.67 -17.62
N LEU A 157 7.32 10.63 -17.10
CA LEU A 157 8.60 10.77 -16.39
C LEU A 157 9.72 11.30 -17.28
N ARG A 158 9.78 10.84 -18.53
CA ARG A 158 10.80 11.28 -19.50
C ARG A 158 10.69 12.77 -19.85
N LYS A 159 9.51 13.39 -19.73
CA LYS A 159 9.36 14.85 -19.94
C LYS A 159 10.18 15.66 -18.95
N HIS A 160 10.45 15.10 -17.76
CA HIS A 160 11.17 15.77 -16.69
C HIS A 160 12.59 15.25 -16.50
N GLU A 161 13.13 14.41 -17.40
CA GLU A 161 14.44 13.75 -17.24
C GLU A 161 15.62 14.74 -17.11
N GLY A 162 15.45 15.99 -17.56
CA GLY A 162 16.44 17.06 -17.42
C GLY A 162 16.33 17.89 -16.14
N GLU A 163 15.31 17.69 -15.31
CA GLU A 163 15.03 18.51 -14.13
C GLU A 163 14.88 17.66 -12.88
N THR A 164 15.90 17.69 -12.00
CA THR A 164 16.02 16.83 -10.81
C THR A 164 14.79 16.87 -9.89
N ILE A 165 14.33 18.06 -9.49
CA ILE A 165 13.22 18.22 -8.54
C ILE A 165 11.88 17.81 -9.17
N PRO A 166 11.46 18.36 -10.33
CA PRO A 166 10.21 17.96 -11.00
C PRO A 166 10.16 16.47 -11.32
N TYR A 167 11.28 15.86 -11.69
CA TYR A 167 11.34 14.43 -11.93
C TYR A 167 11.00 13.62 -10.67
N ILE A 168 11.64 13.93 -9.53
CA ILE A 168 11.40 13.21 -8.27
C ILE A 168 9.95 13.40 -7.80
N GLU A 169 9.42 14.62 -7.86
CA GLU A 169 8.04 14.90 -7.46
C GLU A 169 7.02 14.17 -8.36
N THR A 170 7.24 14.19 -9.68
CA THR A 170 6.40 13.48 -10.65
C THR A 170 6.47 11.97 -10.41
N PHE A 171 7.67 11.42 -10.20
CA PHE A 171 7.84 10.00 -9.86
C PHE A 171 7.10 9.62 -8.58
N SER A 172 7.27 10.42 -7.52
CA SER A 172 6.58 10.20 -6.25
C SER A 172 5.06 10.21 -6.43
N PHE A 173 4.55 11.18 -7.20
CA PHE A 173 3.13 11.33 -7.46
C PHE A 173 2.56 10.15 -8.25
N LEU A 174 3.18 9.80 -9.38
CA LEU A 174 2.71 8.70 -10.25
C LEU A 174 2.79 7.34 -9.55
N MET A 175 3.87 7.09 -8.79
CA MET A 175 3.99 5.87 -8.01
C MET A 175 2.90 5.77 -6.93
N HIS A 176 2.65 6.86 -6.20
CA HIS A 176 1.59 6.88 -5.19
C HIS A 176 0.21 6.66 -5.82
N GLN A 177 -0.08 7.35 -6.92
CA GLN A 177 -1.34 7.22 -7.66
C GLN A 177 -1.56 5.79 -8.14
N TYR A 178 -0.55 5.15 -8.71
CA TYR A 178 -0.65 3.75 -9.17
C TYR A 178 -0.90 2.78 -8.01
N LEU A 179 -0.14 2.91 -6.90
CA LEU A 179 -0.31 2.05 -5.72
C LEU A 179 -1.69 2.23 -5.07
N GLN A 180 -2.21 3.46 -5.06
CA GLN A 180 -3.57 3.73 -4.61
C GLN A 180 -4.60 3.08 -5.54
N ALA A 181 -4.41 3.18 -6.86
CA ALA A 181 -5.30 2.56 -7.85
C ALA A 181 -5.39 1.04 -7.66
N LEU A 182 -4.28 0.36 -7.36
CA LEU A 182 -4.27 -1.07 -7.07
C LEU A 182 -5.20 -1.45 -5.91
N SER A 183 -5.33 -0.58 -4.91
CA SER A 183 -6.21 -0.79 -3.76
C SER A 183 -7.70 -0.81 -4.15
N GLY A 184 -8.06 -0.19 -5.29
CA GLY A 184 -9.40 -0.28 -5.88
C GLY A 184 -9.54 -1.38 -6.93
N ILE A 185 -8.51 -1.62 -7.74
CA ILE A 185 -8.54 -2.63 -8.81
C ILE A 185 -8.62 -4.04 -8.23
N VAL A 186 -7.78 -4.39 -7.25
CA VAL A 186 -7.72 -5.76 -6.72
C VAL A 186 -9.07 -6.24 -6.16
N PRO A 187 -9.82 -5.46 -5.35
CA PRO A 187 -11.15 -5.85 -4.91
C PRO A 187 -12.14 -6.15 -6.05
N ILE A 188 -12.12 -5.38 -7.14
CA ILE A 188 -12.99 -5.62 -8.31
C ILE A 188 -12.71 -6.99 -8.92
N PHE A 189 -11.42 -7.34 -9.01
CA PHE A 189 -10.96 -8.59 -9.62
C PHE A 189 -10.79 -9.75 -8.64
N ASN A 190 -11.21 -9.60 -7.38
CA ASN A 190 -10.97 -10.59 -6.33
C ASN A 190 -11.49 -12.00 -6.68
N TYR A 191 -12.61 -12.10 -7.40
CA TYR A 191 -13.12 -13.40 -7.84
C TYR A 191 -12.19 -14.08 -8.86
N MET A 192 -11.65 -13.31 -9.82
CA MET A 192 -10.63 -13.79 -10.76
C MET A 192 -9.33 -14.15 -10.03
N ASN A 193 -8.93 -13.35 -9.03
CA ASN A 193 -7.76 -13.64 -8.20
C ASN A 193 -7.88 -15.04 -7.58
N ARG A 194 -8.95 -15.29 -6.85
CA ARG A 194 -9.17 -16.57 -6.16
C ARG A 194 -9.35 -17.75 -7.12
N PHE A 195 -10.08 -17.57 -8.21
CA PHE A 195 -10.43 -18.69 -9.09
C PHE A 195 -9.34 -19.04 -10.10
N TYR A 196 -8.61 -18.04 -10.61
CA TYR A 196 -7.63 -18.19 -11.68
C TYR A 196 -6.21 -17.95 -11.19
N VAL A 197 -5.92 -16.80 -10.59
CA VAL A 197 -4.53 -16.40 -10.24
C VAL A 197 -3.97 -17.29 -9.12
N GLU A 198 -4.64 -17.36 -7.97
CA GLU A 198 -4.23 -18.20 -6.83
C GLU A 198 -4.27 -19.69 -7.18
N ASN A 199 -5.33 -20.12 -7.89
CA ASN A 199 -5.55 -21.54 -8.16
C ASN A 199 -4.67 -22.09 -9.29
N LYS A 200 -4.54 -21.38 -10.42
CA LYS A 200 -3.79 -21.85 -11.60
C LYS A 200 -2.36 -21.29 -11.65
N LEU A 201 -2.18 -20.00 -11.39
CA LEU A 201 -0.86 -19.35 -11.47
C LEU A 201 -0.05 -19.47 -10.16
N LYS A 202 -0.70 -19.84 -9.05
CA LYS A 202 -0.07 -20.00 -7.72
C LYS A 202 0.61 -18.72 -7.22
N THR A 203 -0.03 -17.58 -7.46
CA THR A 203 0.42 -16.25 -7.04
C THR A 203 -0.77 -15.41 -6.58
N ASP A 204 -0.54 -14.14 -6.28
CA ASP A 204 -1.57 -13.16 -5.92
C ASP A 204 -1.60 -12.02 -6.94
N LEU A 205 -2.80 -11.56 -7.29
CA LEU A 205 -3.00 -10.49 -8.26
C LEU A 205 -2.34 -9.18 -7.82
N ASN A 206 -2.41 -8.81 -6.54
CA ASN A 206 -1.76 -7.58 -6.08
C ASN A 206 -0.24 -7.67 -6.26
N GLU A 207 0.34 -8.83 -5.96
CA GLU A 207 1.76 -9.11 -6.16
C GLU A 207 2.15 -9.04 -7.64
N GLU A 208 1.39 -9.66 -8.53
CA GLU A 208 1.63 -9.64 -9.98
C GLU A 208 1.57 -8.22 -10.55
N LEU A 209 0.58 -7.42 -10.16
CA LEU A 209 0.46 -6.04 -10.63
C LEU A 209 1.58 -5.15 -10.10
N ARG A 210 2.03 -5.35 -8.85
CA ARG A 210 3.20 -4.66 -8.29
C ARG A 210 4.49 -5.04 -9.01
N LYS A 211 4.69 -6.33 -9.29
CA LYS A 211 5.85 -6.83 -10.05
C LYS A 211 5.87 -6.24 -11.45
N LEU A 212 4.72 -6.19 -12.12
CA LEU A 212 4.59 -5.58 -13.44
C LEU A 212 4.99 -4.11 -13.41
N PHE A 213 4.55 -3.35 -12.40
CA PHE A 213 4.94 -1.95 -12.23
C PHE A 213 6.44 -1.77 -11.97
N CYS A 214 7.03 -2.63 -11.15
CA CYS A 214 8.48 -2.62 -10.93
C CYS A 214 9.22 -2.82 -12.25
N LEU A 215 8.90 -3.92 -12.95
CA LEU A 215 9.58 -4.31 -14.19
C LEU A 215 9.45 -3.26 -15.30
N LYS A 216 8.27 -2.63 -15.43
CA LYS A 216 7.97 -1.75 -16.57
C LYS A 216 8.27 -0.28 -16.29
N VAL A 217 8.28 0.16 -15.03
CA VAL A 217 8.46 1.57 -14.67
C VAL A 217 9.61 1.74 -13.70
N VAL A 218 9.55 1.14 -12.51
CA VAL A 218 10.54 1.44 -11.45
C VAL A 218 11.95 1.03 -11.87
N ASP A 219 12.14 -0.19 -12.36
CA ASP A 219 13.45 -0.71 -12.79
C ASP A 219 14.07 0.10 -13.93
N VAL A 220 13.23 0.71 -14.78
CA VAL A 220 13.67 1.58 -15.87
C VAL A 220 14.25 2.89 -15.34
N HIS A 221 13.68 3.42 -14.26
CA HIS A 221 13.99 4.76 -13.74
C HIS A 221 14.87 4.75 -12.48
N ILE A 222 15.00 3.60 -11.80
CA ILE A 222 15.60 3.51 -10.46
C ILE A 222 17.04 4.01 -10.42
N GLY A 223 17.85 3.70 -11.44
CA GLY A 223 19.25 4.12 -11.49
C GLY A 223 19.40 5.65 -11.53
N ASN A 224 18.62 6.31 -12.38
CA ASN A 224 18.61 7.77 -12.48
C ASN A 224 17.99 8.40 -11.23
N LEU A 225 16.89 7.84 -10.75
CA LEU A 225 16.18 8.31 -9.56
C LEU A 225 17.08 8.30 -8.31
N ILE A 226 17.80 7.20 -8.04
CA ILE A 226 18.70 7.12 -6.88
C ILE A 226 19.80 8.17 -6.94
N LYS A 227 20.39 8.40 -8.12
CA LYS A 227 21.39 9.44 -8.32
C LYS A 227 20.83 10.84 -8.01
N MET A 228 19.66 11.16 -8.55
CA MET A 228 19.00 12.44 -8.31
C MET A 228 18.58 12.64 -6.85
N LEU A 229 18.10 11.59 -6.18
CA LEU A 229 17.75 11.64 -4.76
C LEU A 229 18.98 11.90 -3.89
N ASP A 230 20.14 11.33 -4.23
CA ASP A 230 21.41 11.55 -3.53
C ASP A 230 21.89 13.01 -3.68
N GLU A 231 21.87 13.52 -4.91
CA GLU A 231 22.22 14.93 -5.23
C GLU A 231 21.34 15.92 -4.46
N VAL A 232 20.03 15.71 -4.45
CA VAL A 232 19.09 16.56 -3.71
C VAL A 232 19.26 16.43 -2.20
N SER A 233 19.69 15.27 -1.70
CA SER A 233 19.91 15.07 -0.27
C SER A 233 21.02 15.97 0.30
N ALA A 234 21.92 16.47 -0.56
CA ALA A 234 22.96 17.41 -0.18
C ALA A 234 22.44 18.87 -0.05
N VAL A 235 21.28 19.18 -0.62
CA VAL A 235 20.67 20.52 -0.59
C VAL A 235 19.47 20.52 0.37
N PRO A 236 19.58 21.16 1.55
CA PRO A 236 18.48 21.23 2.50
C PRO A 236 17.22 21.86 1.89
N PHE A 237 16.04 21.29 2.17
CA PHE A 237 14.72 21.81 1.79
C PHE A 237 14.41 21.90 0.29
N ALA A 238 15.28 21.40 -0.60
CA ALA A 238 15.00 21.38 -2.03
C ALA A 238 13.78 20.50 -2.39
N ILE A 239 13.57 19.41 -1.65
CA ILE A 239 12.36 18.59 -1.71
C ILE A 239 11.76 18.50 -0.32
N SER A 240 10.43 18.49 -0.25
CA SER A 240 9.73 18.34 1.02
C SER A 240 10.12 17.01 1.70
N PRO A 241 10.49 17.02 3.00
CA PRO A 241 10.81 15.79 3.72
C PRO A 241 9.72 14.70 3.64
N PRO A 242 8.41 15.03 3.64
CA PRO A 242 7.35 14.06 3.41
C PRO A 242 7.42 13.36 2.04
N THR A 243 7.69 14.11 0.96
CA THR A 243 7.84 13.53 -0.38
C THR A 243 9.01 12.55 -0.41
N MET A 244 10.16 12.96 0.09
CA MET A 244 11.37 12.13 0.14
C MET A 244 11.12 10.84 0.96
N ALA A 245 10.53 10.97 2.15
CA ALA A 245 10.19 9.81 2.98
C ALA A 245 9.18 8.87 2.30
N SER A 246 8.19 9.43 1.59
CA SER A 246 7.20 8.65 0.83
C SER A 246 7.87 7.85 -0.29
N VAL A 247 8.76 8.48 -1.07
CA VAL A 247 9.51 7.81 -2.14
C VAL A 247 10.31 6.64 -1.57
N MET A 248 11.11 6.87 -0.51
CA MET A 248 11.95 5.82 0.09
C MET A 248 11.12 4.66 0.63
N LYS A 249 10.03 4.95 1.36
CA LYS A 249 9.13 3.94 1.92
C LYS A 249 8.45 3.11 0.83
N ASN A 250 7.95 3.77 -0.22
CA ASN A 250 7.25 3.09 -1.31
C ASN A 250 8.20 2.25 -2.16
N LEU A 251 9.42 2.74 -2.43
CA LEU A 251 10.45 1.94 -3.11
C LEU A 251 10.80 0.70 -2.30
N TYR A 252 11.05 0.84 -0.99
CA TYR A 252 11.35 -0.30 -0.12
C TYR A 252 10.19 -1.31 -0.08
N ALA A 253 8.95 -0.83 0.05
CA ALA A 253 7.76 -1.67 0.08
C ALA A 253 7.47 -2.39 -1.26
N LEU A 254 7.94 -1.84 -2.38
CA LEU A 254 7.84 -2.46 -3.69
C LEU A 254 8.90 -3.56 -3.88
N ASN A 255 10.15 -3.24 -3.54
CA ASN A 255 11.25 -4.20 -3.58
C ASN A 255 12.35 -3.75 -2.61
N GLU A 256 12.59 -4.53 -1.56
CA GLU A 256 13.65 -4.27 -0.58
C GLU A 256 15.03 -4.22 -1.24
N GLY A 257 15.22 -4.87 -2.39
CA GLY A 257 16.44 -4.86 -3.18
C GLY A 257 16.91 -3.46 -3.61
N TYR A 258 16.00 -2.49 -3.75
CA TYR A 258 16.40 -1.12 -4.11
C TYR A 258 17.21 -0.43 -3.01
N SER A 259 17.00 -0.80 -1.73
CA SER A 259 17.78 -0.24 -0.63
C SER A 259 19.27 -0.54 -0.74
N LYS A 260 19.64 -1.63 -1.44
CA LYS A 260 21.02 -2.03 -1.67
C LYS A 260 21.76 -1.11 -2.65
N LEU A 261 21.03 -0.33 -3.46
CA LEU A 261 21.62 0.60 -4.42
C LEU A 261 22.29 1.79 -3.72
N ASN A 262 21.70 2.28 -2.62
CA ASN A 262 22.29 3.32 -1.78
C ASN A 262 21.82 3.17 -0.31
N PRO A 263 22.41 2.24 0.47
CA PRO A 263 21.96 1.95 1.83
C PRO A 263 22.00 3.16 2.77
N ALA A 264 22.97 4.05 2.58
CA ALA A 264 23.15 5.26 3.39
C ALA A 264 22.03 6.29 3.17
N LEU A 265 21.48 6.38 1.95
CA LEU A 265 20.35 7.25 1.64
C LEU A 265 19.07 6.71 2.26
N PHE A 266 18.80 5.41 2.11
CA PHE A 266 17.59 4.78 2.64
C PHE A 266 17.59 4.73 4.19
N SER A 267 18.74 4.56 4.84
CA SER A 267 18.84 4.50 6.31
C SER A 267 18.47 5.80 7.01
N ARG A 268 18.43 6.93 6.29
CA ARG A 268 17.93 8.22 6.83
C ARG A 268 16.42 8.24 7.03
N TYR A 269 15.68 7.37 6.33
CA TYR A 269 14.21 7.35 6.32
C TYR A 269 13.60 6.05 6.84
N LEU A 270 14.39 4.98 6.88
CA LEU A 270 13.96 3.65 7.28
C LEU A 270 14.92 3.07 8.34
N PRO A 271 14.41 2.54 9.46
CA PRO A 271 15.25 1.90 10.47
C PRO A 271 15.80 0.56 9.95
N ASN A 272 16.91 0.10 10.54
CA ASN A 272 17.50 -1.24 10.36
C ASN A 272 17.96 -1.61 8.93
N ILE A 273 18.20 -0.63 8.05
CA ILE A 273 18.78 -0.89 6.71
C ILE A 273 20.29 -1.12 6.77
N LEU A 274 20.97 -0.43 7.70
CA LEU A 274 22.39 -0.63 7.94
C LEU A 274 22.58 -1.74 9.00
N PRO A 275 23.68 -2.50 8.93
CA PRO A 275 24.01 -3.46 9.97
C PRO A 275 24.09 -2.76 11.34
N PRO A 276 23.76 -3.48 12.44
CA PRO A 276 23.92 -2.95 13.78
C PRO A 276 25.34 -2.42 13.98
N THR A 277 25.47 -1.25 14.60
CA THR A 277 26.76 -0.66 14.94
C THR A 277 27.60 -1.68 15.71
N ASP A 278 28.75 -2.04 15.16
CA ASP A 278 29.68 -2.96 15.83
C ASP A 278 30.25 -2.29 17.09
N PRO A 279 30.13 -2.92 18.27
CA PRO A 279 30.65 -2.40 19.53
C PRO A 279 32.12 -1.98 19.48
N ALA A 280 32.92 -2.58 18.60
CA ALA A 280 34.33 -2.25 18.42
C ALA A 280 34.58 -0.79 17.96
N TYR A 281 33.60 -0.14 17.32
CA TYR A 281 33.72 1.22 16.80
C TYR A 281 33.08 2.28 17.71
N LEU A 282 32.52 1.89 18.87
CA LEU A 282 31.88 2.83 19.81
C LEU A 282 32.82 3.96 20.26
N ASP A 283 34.08 3.64 20.53
CA ASP A 283 35.08 4.63 20.94
C ASP A 283 35.39 5.63 19.82
N GLN A 284 35.40 5.17 18.56
CA GLN A 284 35.58 6.04 17.41
C GLN A 284 34.39 7.00 17.25
N TYR A 285 33.15 6.48 17.34
CA TYR A 285 31.95 7.34 17.31
C TYR A 285 31.90 8.33 18.47
N ALA A 286 32.32 7.90 19.67
CA ALA A 286 32.41 8.78 20.83
C ALA A 286 33.45 9.89 20.62
N GLN A 287 34.56 9.59 19.93
CA GLN A 287 35.59 10.56 19.62
C GLN A 287 35.14 11.55 18.53
N GLU A 288 34.51 11.08 17.45
CA GLU A 288 33.91 11.93 16.41
C GLU A 288 32.84 12.87 17.01
N ALA A 289 31.98 12.36 17.89
CA ALA A 289 30.97 13.15 18.58
C ALA A 289 31.61 14.25 19.46
N ARG A 290 32.70 13.94 20.18
CA ARG A 290 33.45 14.94 20.96
C ARG A 290 34.05 16.01 20.06
N THR A 291 34.59 15.65 18.90
CA THR A 291 35.14 16.62 17.94
C THR A 291 34.06 17.57 17.42
N VAL A 292 32.89 17.05 17.08
CA VAL A 292 31.74 17.87 16.64
C VAL A 292 31.26 18.78 17.78
N GLN A 293 31.13 18.26 19.01
CA GLN A 293 30.73 19.05 20.17
C GLN A 293 31.72 20.18 20.47
N GLN A 294 33.02 19.91 20.39
CA GLN A 294 34.06 20.93 20.57
C GLN A 294 34.02 21.99 19.47
N HIS A 295 33.77 21.58 18.21
CA HIS A 295 33.63 22.50 17.09
C HIS A 295 32.41 23.43 17.29
N ILE A 296 31.25 22.89 17.64
CA ILE A 296 30.04 23.68 17.93
C ILE A 296 30.27 24.64 19.10
N ALA A 297 30.86 24.14 20.20
CA ALA A 297 31.17 24.97 21.36
C ALA A 297 32.14 26.12 21.01
N SER A 298 33.12 25.88 20.14
CA SER A 298 34.04 26.92 19.67
C SER A 298 33.36 27.97 18.79
N MET A 299 32.40 27.57 17.94
CA MET A 299 31.59 28.49 17.14
C MET A 299 30.68 29.36 18.01
N GLU A 300 30.05 28.78 19.03
CA GLU A 300 29.23 29.54 20.00
C GLU A 300 30.09 30.53 20.81
N PHE A 301 31.31 30.15 21.17
CA PHE A 301 32.24 31.03 21.90
C PHE A 301 32.71 32.20 21.04
N SER A 302 32.98 31.98 19.75
CA SER A 302 33.30 33.05 18.80
C SER A 302 32.14 34.02 18.56
N HIS A 303 30.90 33.53 18.51
CA HIS A 303 29.71 34.37 18.39
C HIS A 303 29.45 35.24 19.63
N ARG A 304 29.74 34.72 20.83
CA ARG A 304 29.64 35.52 22.08
C ARG A 304 30.75 36.56 22.21
N ASN A 305 31.95 36.30 21.69
CA ASN A 305 33.06 37.25 21.75
C ASN A 305 32.89 38.45 20.81
N LEU A 306 32.13 38.34 19.72
CA LEU A 306 31.76 39.50 18.89
C LEU A 306 30.78 40.46 19.59
N HIS A 307 29.98 39.97 20.55
CA HIS A 307 29.10 40.82 21.36
C HIS A 307 29.79 41.38 22.62
N PHE A 308 30.99 40.93 22.97
CA PHE A 308 31.70 41.36 24.17
C PHE A 308 32.91 42.28 23.89
N CYS A 309 33.24 42.51 22.62
CA CYS A 309 34.36 43.36 22.21
C CYS A 309 33.93 44.76 21.73
N ASP A 310 32.85 45.32 22.29
CA ASP A 310 32.39 46.69 21.97
C ASP A 310 32.12 47.54 23.22
N SER A 311 32.74 47.18 24.35
CA SER A 311 32.56 47.89 25.63
C SER A 311 33.87 48.46 26.19
N GLN A 312 34.65 49.15 25.36
CA GLN A 312 35.61 50.12 25.90
C GLN A 312 36.04 51.18 24.87
N TRP A 313 35.15 52.12 24.56
CA TRP A 313 35.55 53.51 24.31
C TRP A 313 34.67 54.46 25.12
N CYS A 314 35.35 55.21 25.97
CA CYS A 314 34.80 56.24 26.84
C CYS A 314 34.29 57.46 26.07
N ALA A 315 33.47 58.21 26.82
CA ALA A 315 33.34 59.67 26.80
C ALA A 315 32.24 60.27 25.93
N THR A 316 31.18 60.68 26.64
CA THR A 316 30.64 62.06 26.66
C THR A 316 30.29 62.67 25.31
N VAL A 317 29.00 62.91 25.05
CA VAL A 317 28.42 64.24 24.78
C VAL A 317 26.89 64.15 24.79
N ASP A 318 26.33 64.89 25.75
CA ASP A 318 25.08 65.65 25.80
C ASP A 318 23.79 65.16 25.12
N VAL A 319 22.81 64.98 26.02
CA VAL A 319 21.37 65.14 25.79
C VAL A 319 21.08 66.60 25.43
N VAL A 320 20.74 66.87 24.18
CA VAL A 320 19.94 68.05 23.82
C VAL A 320 18.85 67.63 22.82
N THR A 321 17.62 67.78 23.30
CA THR A 321 16.35 67.99 22.58
C THR A 321 16.48 68.55 21.17
N TYR A 322 15.62 68.12 20.24
CA TYR A 322 14.69 68.99 19.48
C TYR A 322 13.91 68.14 18.45
N PHE A 323 12.60 67.97 18.70
CA PHE A 323 11.59 67.91 17.64
C PHE A 323 11.62 69.26 16.90
N PRO A 324 11.40 69.34 15.57
CA PRO A 324 10.02 69.50 15.11
C PRO A 324 9.69 68.87 13.74
N GLN A 325 8.51 68.26 13.67
CA GLN A 325 7.36 68.68 12.83
C GLN A 325 7.64 69.38 11.49
N LEU A 326 7.15 68.80 10.38
CA LEU A 326 6.02 69.30 9.57
C LEU A 326 6.07 68.81 8.11
N GLY A 327 4.88 68.50 7.58
CA GLY A 327 4.60 68.22 6.19
C GLY A 327 3.37 67.35 6.05
#